data_AF-A0A7S2YE97-F1
#
_entry.id   AF-A0A7S2YE97-F1
#
_cell.length_a   1.000
_cell.length_b   1.000
_cell.length_c   1.000
_cell.angle_alpha   90.00
_cell.angle_beta   90.00
_cell.angle_gamma   90.00
#
_symmetry.space_group_name_H-M   'P 1'
#
loop_
_entity.id
_entity.type
_entity.pdbx_description
1 polymer ?
#
loop_
_entity_poly.entity_id
_entity_poly.type
_entity_poly.pdbx_seq_one_letter_code
_entity_poly.pdbx_strand_id
1 'polypeptide(L)'
;VSPGQLILESEAIHACTRSKNFVFLRMLLTVIATSEPTQCEKTRAKSEALNHLDTEGLTPLMAFAEKAGGSNLEDGEDRKYCQFLINMGADKNIVNLRNGLSALGTFRLKIQHEKQRQLMLFLPLRDEPEEALMEALLEPDHGETPADRAIRLEDIVDEVDEIEVDDDEGFFFEDDSDEDY
;
A
#
# COMPACT_ATOMS: atom_id res chain seq x y z
N VAL A 1 28.09 -14.72 9.88
CA VAL A 1 26.89 -13.92 9.62
C VAL A 1 26.38 -13.39 10.95
N SER A 2 26.22 -12.08 11.10
CA SER A 2 25.67 -11.51 12.34
C SER A 2 24.16 -11.76 12.42
N PRO A 3 23.55 -11.80 13.62
CA PRO A 3 22.09 -11.90 13.75
C PRO A 3 21.36 -10.78 12.98
N GLY A 4 21.91 -9.57 12.95
CA GLY A 4 21.35 -8.46 12.17
C GLY A 4 21.34 -8.74 10.67
N GLN A 5 22.42 -9.30 10.11
CA GLN A 5 22.47 -9.69 8.69
C GLN A 5 21.41 -10.74 8.35
N LEU A 6 21.23 -11.77 9.19
CA LEU A 6 20.19 -12.79 8.96
C LEU A 6 18.78 -12.19 8.98
N ILE A 7 18.52 -11.20 9.83
CA ILE A 7 17.21 -10.53 9.89
C ILE A 7 16.93 -9.75 8.60
N LEU A 8 17.95 -9.08 8.04
CA LEU A 8 17.82 -8.35 6.78
C LEU A 8 17.63 -9.30 5.60
N GLU A 9 18.48 -10.32 5.48
CA GLU A 9 18.45 -11.31 4.39
C GLU A 9 17.17 -12.16 4.38
N SER A 10 16.52 -12.34 5.53
CA SER A 10 15.24 -13.07 5.64
C SER A 10 14.02 -12.21 5.37
N GLU A 11 14.19 -10.90 5.12
CA GLU A 11 13.10 -9.93 4.90
C GLU A 11 12.09 -9.86 6.07
N ALA A 12 12.46 -10.32 7.26
CA ALA A 12 11.55 -10.42 8.40
C ALA A 12 10.95 -9.06 8.80
N ILE A 13 11.68 -7.97 8.56
CA ILE A 13 11.21 -6.60 8.77
C ILE A 13 10.04 -6.28 7.84
N HIS A 14 10.15 -6.58 6.54
CA HIS A 14 9.09 -6.39 5.55
C HIS A 14 7.84 -7.20 5.90
N ALA A 15 8.02 -8.46 6.33
CA ALA A 15 6.92 -9.29 6.78
C ALA A 15 6.22 -8.71 8.02
N CYS A 16 6.99 -8.17 8.99
CA CYS A 16 6.43 -7.52 10.17
C CYS A 16 5.69 -6.22 9.82
N THR A 17 6.19 -5.42 8.87
CA THR A 17 5.49 -4.19 8.46
C THR A 17 4.21 -4.51 7.71
N ARG A 18 4.24 -5.42 6.73
CA ARG A 18 3.05 -5.90 6.00
C ARG A 18 1.94 -6.41 6.93
N SER A 19 2.31 -7.06 8.04
CA SER A 19 1.37 -7.60 9.03
C SER A 19 1.00 -6.64 10.16
N LYS A 20 1.49 -5.39 10.13
CA LYS A 20 1.31 -4.39 11.22
C LYS A 20 1.79 -4.87 12.59
N ASN A 21 2.71 -5.84 12.62
CA ASN A 21 3.15 -6.45 13.87
C ASN A 21 4.25 -5.62 14.54
N PHE A 22 3.84 -4.52 15.19
CA PHE A 22 4.75 -3.55 15.80
C PHE A 22 5.65 -4.16 16.88
N VAL A 23 5.16 -5.15 17.64
CA VAL A 23 5.91 -5.78 18.72
C VAL A 23 7.11 -6.52 18.15
N PHE A 24 6.87 -7.36 17.14
CA PHE A 24 7.92 -8.12 16.49
C PHE A 24 8.88 -7.21 15.71
N LEU A 25 8.37 -6.19 15.01
CA LEU A 25 9.21 -5.21 14.34
C LEU A 25 10.19 -4.54 15.31
N ARG A 26 9.70 -4.03 16.44
CA ARG A 26 10.55 -3.39 17.46
C ARG A 26 11.57 -4.35 18.06
N MET A 27 11.20 -5.60 18.26
CA MET A 27 12.11 -6.65 18.73
C MET A 27 13.24 -6.88 17.72
N LEU A 28 12.93 -7.06 16.44
CA LEU A 28 13.93 -7.25 15.38
C LEU A 28 14.88 -6.05 15.27
N LEU A 29 14.34 -4.83 15.26
CA LEU A 29 15.16 -3.60 15.24
C LEU A 29 16.03 -3.45 16.48
N THR A 30 15.59 -3.98 17.63
CA THR A 30 16.40 -3.99 18.85
C THR A 30 17.57 -4.96 18.72
N VAL A 31 17.34 -6.17 18.18
CA VAL A 31 18.40 -7.15 17.93
C VAL A 31 19.45 -6.60 16.96
N ILE A 32 19.01 -5.94 15.89
CA ILE A 32 19.91 -5.27 14.93
C ILE A 32 20.78 -4.25 15.66
N ALA A 33 20.17 -3.34 16.42
CA ALA A 33 20.89 -2.32 17.15
C ALA A 33 21.82 -2.87 18.25
N THR A 34 21.51 -3.99 18.89
CA THR A 34 22.40 -4.56 19.91
C THR A 34 23.76 -5.00 19.38
N SER A 35 23.90 -5.14 18.06
CA SER A 35 25.17 -5.46 17.41
C SER A 35 26.11 -4.25 17.31
N GLU A 36 25.61 -3.03 17.55
CA GLU A 36 26.36 -1.78 17.37
C GLU A 36 26.86 -1.19 18.70
N PRO A 37 28.11 -0.67 18.75
CA PRO A 37 28.73 -0.25 20.00
C PRO A 37 28.21 1.11 20.50
N THR A 38 27.94 2.08 19.63
CA THR A 38 27.50 3.43 20.04
C THR A 38 26.03 3.69 19.79
N GLN A 39 25.43 4.66 20.52
CA GLN A 39 24.04 5.06 20.30
C GLN A 39 23.80 5.62 18.89
N CYS A 40 24.80 6.30 18.31
CA CYS A 40 24.71 6.81 16.94
C CYS A 40 24.60 5.66 15.92
N GLU A 41 25.48 4.66 16.03
CA GLU A 41 25.46 3.48 15.16
C GLU A 41 24.19 2.66 15.35
N LYS A 42 23.68 2.54 16.59
CA LYS A 42 22.39 1.89 16.88
C LYS A 42 21.23 2.53 16.12
N THR A 43 21.15 3.86 16.14
CA THR A 43 20.10 4.59 15.41
C THR A 43 20.26 4.42 13.91
N ARG A 44 21.51 4.52 13.42
CA ARG A 44 21.82 4.32 12.00
C ARG A 44 21.44 2.92 11.52
N ALA A 45 21.83 1.87 12.23
CA ALA A 45 21.51 0.49 11.85
C ALA A 45 20.00 0.21 11.83
N LYS A 46 19.22 0.83 12.72
CA LYS A 46 17.76 0.76 12.67
C LYS A 46 17.19 1.44 11.44
N SER A 47 17.70 2.63 11.10
CA SER A 47 17.27 3.35 9.90
C SER A 47 17.67 2.61 8.63
N GLU A 48 18.89 2.07 8.54
CA GLU A 48 19.33 1.22 7.44
C GLU A 48 18.42 -0.01 7.28
N ALA A 49 18.01 -0.63 8.40
CA ALA A 49 17.11 -1.77 8.38
C ALA A 49 15.68 -1.41 7.93
N LEU A 50 15.18 -0.23 8.30
CA LEU A 50 13.88 0.29 7.85
C LEU A 50 13.87 0.82 6.42
N ASN A 51 15.05 0.91 5.80
CA ASN A 51 15.26 1.37 4.43
C ASN A 51 15.90 0.30 3.55
N HIS A 52 16.06 -0.91 4.09
CA HIS A 52 16.57 -2.06 3.35
C HIS A 52 15.57 -2.46 2.26
N LEU A 53 16.05 -2.85 1.09
CA LEU A 53 15.19 -3.31 0.00
C LEU A 53 15.04 -4.83 0.09
N ASP A 54 13.82 -5.32 -0.04
CA ASP A 54 13.55 -6.75 -0.24
C ASP A 54 13.91 -7.23 -1.67
N THR A 55 13.67 -8.50 -1.95
CA THR A 55 13.87 -9.12 -3.27
C THR A 55 13.00 -8.54 -4.39
N GLU A 56 11.90 -7.87 -4.04
CA GLU A 56 11.02 -7.16 -4.95
C GLU A 56 11.48 -5.70 -5.18
N GLY A 57 12.44 -5.23 -4.38
CA GLY A 57 12.96 -3.87 -4.41
C GLY A 57 12.12 -2.89 -3.60
N LEU A 58 11.33 -3.37 -2.65
CA LEU A 58 10.48 -2.57 -1.78
C LEU A 58 11.20 -2.32 -0.46
N THR A 59 11.08 -1.09 0.07
CA THR A 59 11.40 -0.83 1.48
C THR A 59 10.28 -1.36 2.39
N PRO A 60 10.51 -1.52 3.70
CA PRO A 60 9.44 -1.85 4.64
C PRO A 60 8.25 -0.87 4.62
N LEU A 61 8.50 0.41 4.32
CA LEU A 61 7.45 1.42 4.14
C LEU A 61 6.66 1.18 2.86
N MET A 62 7.31 0.90 1.73
CA MET A 62 6.63 0.53 0.48
C MET A 62 5.84 -0.78 0.62
N ALA A 63 6.43 -1.79 1.24
CA ALA A 63 5.78 -3.07 1.50
C ALA A 63 4.52 -2.90 2.36
N PHE A 64 4.53 -1.95 3.29
CA PHE A 64 3.33 -1.59 4.03
C PHE A 64 2.33 -0.80 3.17
N ALA A 65 2.79 0.18 2.41
CA ALA A 65 1.97 0.97 1.48
C ALA A 65 1.24 0.10 0.45
N GLU A 66 1.85 -1.00 0.00
CA GLU A 66 1.25 -2.01 -0.88
C GLU A 66 0.05 -2.74 -0.23
N LYS A 67 0.00 -2.79 1.10
CA LYS A 67 -1.09 -3.40 1.88
C LYS A 67 -2.10 -2.37 2.38
N ALA A 68 -1.65 -1.16 2.66
CA ALA A 68 -2.52 -0.04 3.01
C ALA A 68 -3.36 0.33 1.78
N GLY A 69 -4.67 0.52 1.95
CA GLY A 69 -5.59 0.70 0.82
C GLY A 69 -6.54 -0.48 0.55
N GLY A 70 -6.74 -1.35 1.54
CA GLY A 70 -7.89 -2.24 1.62
C GLY A 70 -9.06 -1.63 2.40
N SER A 71 -10.00 -2.47 2.84
CA SER A 71 -11.27 -2.11 3.51
C SER A 71 -11.20 -1.31 4.83
N ASN A 72 -10.00 -0.93 5.30
CA ASN A 72 -9.75 -0.46 6.67
C ASN A 72 -9.17 0.96 6.76
N LEU A 73 -9.27 1.76 5.70
CA LEU A 73 -8.87 3.17 5.73
C LEU A 73 -9.81 4.03 6.60
N GLU A 74 -11.01 3.55 6.95
CA GLU A 74 -12.01 4.29 7.73
C GLU A 74 -11.51 4.77 9.12
N ASP A 75 -10.60 4.04 9.77
CA ASP A 75 -10.13 4.36 11.14
C ASP A 75 -8.77 5.11 11.19
N GLY A 76 -8.16 5.33 10.03
CA GLY A 76 -6.85 5.97 9.89
C GLY A 76 -5.70 5.24 10.61
N GLU A 77 -5.88 3.96 10.91
CA GLU A 77 -4.84 3.12 11.53
C GLU A 77 -3.64 2.96 10.61
N ASP A 78 -3.87 2.80 9.31
CA ASP A 78 -2.79 2.65 8.32
C ASP A 78 -1.90 3.88 8.29
N ARG A 79 -2.49 5.09 8.28
CA ARG A 79 -1.73 6.34 8.30
C ARG A 79 -0.92 6.48 9.58
N LYS A 80 -1.50 6.13 10.73
CA LYS A 80 -0.76 6.14 12.01
C LYS A 80 0.43 5.17 11.97
N TYR A 81 0.28 4.03 11.30
CA TYR A 81 1.36 3.06 11.14
C TYR A 81 2.45 3.56 10.19
N CYS A 82 2.10 4.16 9.04
CA CYS A 82 3.05 4.85 8.16
C CYS A 82 3.82 5.94 8.93
N GLN A 83 3.11 6.78 9.69
CA GLN A 83 3.70 7.84 10.48
C GLN A 83 4.68 7.28 11.51
N PHE A 84 4.34 6.16 12.14
CA PHE A 84 5.21 5.46 13.06
C PHE A 84 6.50 4.98 12.37
N LEU A 85 6.42 4.34 11.20
CA LEU A 85 7.60 3.90 10.45
C LEU A 85 8.50 5.08 10.06
N ILE A 86 7.91 6.17 9.55
CA ILE A 86 8.63 7.40 9.19
C ILE A 86 9.34 7.99 10.43
N ASN A 87 8.64 8.08 11.56
CA ASN A 87 9.23 8.56 12.81
C ASN A 87 10.35 7.65 13.34
N MET A 88 10.35 6.38 12.97
CA MET A 88 11.44 5.45 13.30
C MET A 88 12.64 5.55 12.33
N GLY A 89 12.53 6.33 11.26
CA GLY A 89 13.61 6.57 10.30
C GLY A 89 13.44 5.85 8.97
N ALA A 90 12.23 5.41 8.61
CA ALA A 90 11.91 5.02 7.25
C ALA A 90 11.88 6.26 6.34
N ASP A 91 12.52 6.16 5.19
CA ASP A 91 12.68 7.23 4.22
C ASP A 91 11.65 7.09 3.10
N LYS A 92 10.85 8.14 2.93
CA LYS A 92 9.81 8.27 1.91
C LYS A 92 10.37 8.67 0.54
N ASN A 93 11.63 9.09 0.47
CA ASN A 93 12.29 9.49 -0.78
C ASN A 93 12.92 8.31 -1.55
N ILE A 94 13.00 7.13 -0.93
CA ILE A 94 13.51 5.93 -1.61
C ILE A 94 12.51 5.51 -2.68
N VAL A 95 13.02 5.04 -3.82
CA VAL A 95 12.23 4.55 -4.94
C VAL A 95 12.63 3.11 -5.27
N ASN A 96 11.66 2.31 -5.69
CA ASN A 96 11.95 1.00 -6.25
C ASN A 96 12.60 1.21 -7.63
N LEU A 97 13.84 0.72 -7.78
CA LEU A 97 14.64 0.93 -8.99
C LEU A 97 14.06 0.27 -10.25
N ARG A 98 13.15 -0.70 -10.11
CA ARG A 98 12.57 -1.43 -11.24
C ARG A 98 11.44 -0.65 -11.91
N ASN A 99 10.58 0.00 -11.14
CA ASN A 99 9.38 0.69 -11.63
C ASN A 99 9.40 2.21 -11.35
N GLY A 100 10.36 2.70 -10.58
CA GLY A 100 10.50 4.11 -10.20
C GLY A 100 9.51 4.56 -9.12
N LEU A 101 8.68 3.67 -8.57
CA LEU A 101 7.65 4.02 -7.60
C LEU A 101 8.25 4.27 -6.23
N SER A 102 7.79 5.33 -5.57
CA SER A 102 8.02 5.56 -4.15
C SER A 102 6.97 4.82 -3.31
N ALA A 103 6.99 5.02 -1.99
CA ALA A 103 5.91 4.54 -1.13
C ALA A 103 4.55 5.14 -1.53
N LEU A 104 4.51 6.40 -1.97
CA LEU A 104 3.30 7.06 -2.48
C LEU A 104 2.75 6.34 -3.71
N GLY A 105 3.58 6.12 -4.75
CA GLY A 105 3.13 5.44 -5.96
C GLY A 105 2.70 4.00 -5.70
N THR A 106 3.39 3.30 -4.80
CA THR A 106 2.99 1.95 -4.36
C THR A 106 1.60 1.96 -3.72
N PHE A 107 1.31 2.93 -2.85
CA PHE A 107 -0.01 3.12 -2.25
C PHE A 107 -1.08 3.43 -3.31
N ARG A 108 -0.82 4.40 -4.20
CA ARG A 108 -1.73 4.78 -5.29
C ARG A 108 -2.10 3.59 -6.17
N LEU A 109 -1.10 2.78 -6.55
CA LEU A 109 -1.32 1.57 -7.36
C LEU A 109 -2.23 0.58 -6.64
N LYS A 110 -2.04 0.39 -5.32
CA LYS A 110 -2.91 -0.49 -4.52
C LYS A 110 -4.35 0.02 -4.48
N ILE A 111 -4.56 1.33 -4.27
CA ILE A 111 -5.89 1.94 -4.25
C ILE A 111 -6.56 1.81 -5.63
N GLN A 112 -5.81 2.08 -6.71
CA GLN A 112 -6.29 1.93 -8.08
C GLN A 112 -6.83 0.51 -8.32
N HIS A 113 -6.04 -0.51 -7.99
CA HIS A 113 -6.47 -1.91 -8.09
C HIS A 113 -7.68 -2.24 -7.21
N GLU A 114 -7.77 -1.65 -6.02
CA GLU A 114 -8.90 -1.87 -5.11
C GLU A 114 -10.20 -1.25 -5.65
N LYS A 115 -10.14 0.00 -6.13
CA LYS A 115 -11.27 0.69 -6.77
C LYS A 115 -11.73 -0.05 -8.03
N GLN A 116 -10.79 -0.48 -8.88
CA GLN A 116 -11.10 -1.31 -10.05
C GLN A 116 -11.79 -2.62 -9.67
N ARG A 117 -11.33 -3.29 -8.60
CA ARG A 117 -11.97 -4.49 -8.07
C ARG A 117 -13.39 -4.21 -7.56
N GLN A 118 -13.60 -3.09 -6.87
CA GLN A 118 -14.93 -2.69 -6.39
C GLN A 118 -15.89 -2.47 -7.57
N LEU A 119 -15.44 -1.79 -8.63
CA LEU A 119 -16.22 -1.60 -9.85
C LEU A 119 -16.61 -2.92 -10.51
N MET A 120 -15.66 -3.84 -10.70
CA MET A 120 -15.94 -5.17 -11.27
C MET A 120 -16.94 -5.98 -10.45
N LEU A 121 -17.02 -5.73 -9.14
CA LEU A 121 -17.93 -6.41 -8.21
C LEU A 121 -19.22 -5.62 -7.94
N PHE A 122 -19.45 -4.49 -8.63
CA PHE A 122 -20.56 -3.58 -8.40
C PHE A 122 -20.69 -3.12 -6.94
N LEU A 123 -19.56 -3.00 -6.24
CA LEU A 123 -19.49 -2.44 -4.90
C LEU A 123 -19.39 -0.92 -4.98
N PRO A 124 -19.96 -0.20 -4.00
CA PRO A 124 -19.85 1.26 -3.96
C PRO A 124 -18.39 1.68 -3.85
N LEU A 125 -17.98 2.64 -4.70
CA LEU A 125 -16.71 3.32 -4.55
C LEU A 125 -16.72 4.09 -3.22
N ARG A 126 -15.62 3.97 -2.47
CA ARG A 126 -15.43 4.72 -1.25
C ARG A 126 -14.64 5.98 -1.54
N ASP A 127 -15.25 7.13 -1.30
CA ASP A 127 -14.53 8.41 -1.19
C ASP A 127 -13.96 8.50 0.21
N GLU A 128 -12.66 8.24 0.35
CA GLU A 128 -12.02 8.20 1.65
C GLU A 128 -11.12 9.43 1.84
N PRO A 129 -11.50 10.40 2.70
CA PRO A 129 -10.62 11.53 3.03
C PRO A 129 -9.29 11.06 3.65
N GLU A 130 -9.24 9.82 4.16
CA GLU A 130 -8.01 9.19 4.64
C GLU A 130 -7.02 8.90 3.52
N GLU A 131 -7.47 8.64 2.29
CA GLU A 131 -6.61 8.44 1.12
C GLU A 131 -5.73 9.66 0.88
N ALA A 132 -6.34 10.85 0.80
CA ALA A 132 -5.62 12.10 0.61
C ALA A 132 -4.64 12.40 1.76
N LEU A 133 -5.01 12.06 3.00
CA LEU A 133 -4.15 12.26 4.16
C LEU A 133 -2.99 11.25 4.20
N MET A 134 -3.21 10.04 3.70
CA MET A 134 -2.15 9.05 3.50
C MET A 134 -1.20 9.48 2.38
N GLU A 135 -1.72 9.97 1.25
CA GLU A 135 -0.89 10.47 0.16
C GLU A 135 0.02 11.61 0.64
N ALA A 136 -0.53 12.61 1.34
CA ALA A 136 0.24 13.72 1.87
C ALA A 136 1.33 13.26 2.86
N LEU A 137 1.09 12.18 3.59
CA LEU A 137 2.08 11.59 4.51
C LEU A 137 3.22 10.88 3.76
N LEU A 138 2.88 10.16 2.69
CA LEU A 138 3.82 9.34 1.92
C LEU A 138 4.55 10.13 0.83
N GLU A 139 4.11 11.33 0.50
CA GLU A 139 4.72 12.18 -0.53
C GLU A 139 6.22 12.43 -0.23
N PRO A 140 7.13 12.12 -1.17
CA PRO A 140 8.54 12.45 -1.02
C PRO A 140 8.78 13.95 -0.76
N ASP A 141 9.87 14.31 -0.08
CA ASP A 141 10.15 15.70 0.30
C ASP A 141 10.38 16.65 -0.89
N HIS A 142 10.68 16.09 -2.06
CA HIS A 142 10.86 16.82 -3.31
C HIS A 142 9.63 16.77 -4.22
N GLY A 143 8.51 16.26 -3.70
CA GLY A 143 7.29 15.98 -4.44
C GLY A 143 7.29 14.58 -5.06
N GLU A 144 6.14 14.21 -5.61
CA GLU A 144 5.92 12.93 -6.29
C GLU A 144 6.93 12.64 -7.41
N THR A 145 7.28 11.36 -7.58
CA THR A 145 8.14 10.94 -8.68
C THR A 145 7.36 10.94 -10.00
N PRO A 146 8.04 10.94 -11.18
CA PRO A 146 7.36 10.78 -12.46
C PRO A 146 6.51 9.52 -12.56
N ALA A 147 6.94 8.43 -11.91
CA ALA A 147 6.20 7.16 -11.89
C ALA A 147 4.97 7.24 -10.97
N ASP A 148 5.09 7.88 -9.80
CA ASP A 148 3.95 8.09 -8.90
C ASP A 148 2.87 8.97 -9.55
N ARG A 149 3.29 9.99 -10.32
CA ARG A 149 2.38 10.89 -11.06
C ARG A 149 1.62 10.18 -12.18
N ALA A 150 2.22 9.17 -12.79
CA ALA A 150 1.62 8.42 -13.88
C ALA A 150 0.46 7.52 -13.40
N ILE A 151 0.36 7.25 -12.10
CA ILE A 151 -0.74 6.52 -11.50
C ILE A 151 -1.79 7.55 -11.08
N ARG A 152 -2.62 8.00 -12.02
CA ARG A 152 -3.77 8.85 -11.71
C ARG A 152 -5.02 8.00 -11.59
N LEU A 153 -5.70 8.20 -10.46
CA LEU A 153 -6.99 7.56 -10.17
C LEU A 153 -8.10 8.04 -11.12
N GLU A 154 -7.92 9.23 -11.69
CA GLU A 154 -8.80 9.87 -12.68
C GLU A 154 -9.02 8.97 -13.91
N ASP A 155 -8.00 8.21 -14.32
CA ASP A 155 -8.05 7.37 -15.53
C ASP A 155 -9.00 6.15 -15.39
N ILE A 156 -9.40 5.77 -14.17
CA ILE A 156 -10.33 4.64 -13.97
C ILE A 156 -11.78 5.05 -14.27
N VAL A 157 -12.14 6.30 -13.98
CA VAL A 157 -13.54 6.77 -14.07
C VAL A 157 -13.91 6.99 -15.54
N ASP A 158 -12.98 7.49 -16.34
CA ASP A 158 -13.19 7.75 -17.77
C ASP A 158 -13.45 6.46 -18.59
N GLU A 159 -13.01 5.28 -18.14
CA GLU A 159 -13.28 4.00 -18.82
C GLU A 159 -14.69 3.43 -18.56
N VAL A 160 -15.38 3.87 -17.51
CA VAL A 160 -16.71 3.33 -17.14
C VAL A 160 -17.84 4.04 -17.89
N ASP A 161 -17.62 5.29 -18.30
CA ASP A 161 -18.60 6.08 -19.07
C ASP A 161 -18.70 5.65 -20.55
N GLU A 162 -17.79 4.82 -21.05
CA GLU A 162 -17.82 4.24 -22.41
C GLU A 162 -18.49 2.86 -22.50
N ILE A 163 -19.14 2.38 -21.43
CA ILE A 163 -20.05 1.24 -21.54
C ILE A 163 -21.37 1.77 -22.12
N GLU A 164 -21.41 1.93 -23.46
CA GLU A 164 -22.66 2.04 -24.20
C GLU A 164 -23.51 0.82 -23.85
N VAL A 165 -24.51 1.03 -23.00
CA VAL A 165 -25.55 0.05 -22.73
C VAL A 165 -26.37 -0.01 -24.02
N ASP A 166 -26.05 -0.98 -24.88
CA ASP A 166 -26.87 -1.29 -26.05
C ASP A 166 -28.25 -1.73 -25.52
N ASP A 167 -29.18 -0.79 -25.57
CA ASP A 167 -30.57 -0.92 -25.14
C ASP A 167 -31.32 -1.77 -26.19
N ASP A 168 -30.93 -3.03 -26.34
CA ASP A 168 -31.53 -3.95 -27.29
C ASP A 168 -32.63 -4.78 -26.59
N GLU A 169 -33.81 -4.18 -26.59
CA GLU A 169 -35.09 -4.80 -26.96
C GLU A 169 -35.54 -6.09 -26.22
N GLY A 170 -36.52 -5.91 -25.32
CA GLY A 170 -37.76 -6.70 -25.36
C GLY A 170 -37.73 -8.15 -24.87
N PHE A 171 -37.58 -8.37 -23.55
CA PHE A 171 -37.93 -9.67 -22.94
C PHE A 171 -39.43 -9.77 -22.67
N PHE A 172 -40.17 -10.24 -23.68
CA PHE A 172 -41.58 -10.60 -23.60
C PHE A 172 -41.72 -11.90 -22.78
N PHE A 173 -42.17 -11.81 -21.52
CA PHE A 173 -42.64 -12.98 -20.79
C PHE A 173 -44.12 -13.18 -21.13
N GLU A 174 -44.41 -14.15 -22.01
CA GLU A 174 -45.75 -14.69 -22.18
C GLU A 174 -46.16 -15.43 -20.91
N ASP A 175 -47.28 -14.95 -20.36
CA ASP A 175 -48.08 -15.51 -19.29
C ASP A 175 -48.81 -16.75 -19.81
N ASP A 176 -48.36 -17.95 -19.42
CA ASP A 176 -49.15 -19.17 -19.57
C ASP A 176 -49.60 -19.63 -18.18
N SER A 177 -50.75 -19.08 -17.79
CA SER A 177 -51.65 -19.65 -16.81
C SER A 177 -52.16 -21.01 -17.29
N ASP A 178 -51.88 -22.08 -16.54
CA ASP A 178 -52.69 -23.31 -16.58
C ASP A 178 -53.06 -23.71 -15.15
N GLU A 179 -54.23 -23.23 -14.74
CA GLU A 179 -55.10 -23.90 -13.77
C GLU A 179 -55.54 -25.24 -14.35
N ASP A 180 -55.36 -26.35 -13.63
CA ASP A 180 -56.25 -27.49 -13.75
C ASP A 180 -56.27 -28.35 -12.46
N TYR A 181 -57.43 -28.24 -11.77
CA TYR A 181 -58.12 -29.14 -10.83
C TYR A 181 -57.42 -29.76 -9.60
#